data_AF-A0A933P2U2-F1
#
_entry.id   AF-A0A933P2U2-F1
#
_cell.length_a   1.000
_cell.length_b   1.000
_cell.length_c   1.000
_cell.angle_alpha   90.00
_cell.angle_beta   90.00
_cell.angle_gamma   90.00
#
_symmetry.space_group_name_H-M   'P 1'
#
loop_
_entity.id
_entity.type
_entity.pdbx_description
1 polymer ?
#
loop_
_entity_poly.entity_id
_entity_poly.type
_entity_poly.pdbx_seq_one_letter_code
_entity_poly.pdbx_strand_id
1 'polypeptide(L)'
;MDLLSLDGEAAQHAVEVAPRVWWVGDVLVGDPFQCHAYLIEAGDSSVLVDPGSSLTIETTLRKIQEVVPLDRIAKIILHHSDPDVADSLHDLSRVLTRDDITVVTEWRSALLLRHFAGRFPFESIEDLGWKLQLPEGRCLEFLLTPYLHFPGAFVTYLRDCDVLFSADLFGGFNRANRLWAESAADFEDLRQFHEHYMPSRDLLMAGLASISAAFPDLEAVLPQHGYLIPKPLLFSMFYQLARLECGVMRISQSDAHLAHLMGVAAAVRRVEDVLDLVLPLPERMDRVATELAAILPLRRLWAETGDGHGRIVRIDRDHELGDFIDTWTPTTDLLHPLTLPQRAGDTKVTIVLETFESWALTPELEVLLNMVAIRVRKVVDETMRIREARLVELDLREETMHDPLTGLLNRRALAQPMPLFEPAAVLMIDIDHFKRINDAHGHLVGDLVLRAVATAVTDSIRHTDLAFRYGGEEILAIVELDNSGDPVEAAHSIAERVRTMVESINPASFGLHAPITVSVGAAVIVPQVALSENVHHADEALYKAKTEGRNRVMVAAA
;
A
#
# COMPACT_ATOMS: atom_id res chain seq x y z
N MET A 1 25.72 27.41 -2.78
CA MET A 1 26.81 26.81 -1.99
C MET A 1 28.01 26.75 -2.91
N ASP A 2 29.06 27.53 -2.61
CA ASP A 2 30.32 27.43 -3.36
C ASP A 2 30.97 26.08 -3.04
N LEU A 3 31.46 25.42 -4.08
CA LEU A 3 32.08 24.11 -3.97
C LEU A 3 33.47 24.28 -3.36
N LEU A 4 33.58 24.01 -2.06
CA LEU A 4 34.84 24.09 -1.34
C LEU A 4 35.72 22.88 -1.69
N SER A 5 36.78 23.14 -2.47
CA SER A 5 37.87 22.18 -2.69
C SER A 5 38.67 21.98 -1.40
N LEU A 6 38.98 20.73 -1.08
CA LEU A 6 39.73 20.36 0.12
C LEU A 6 41.25 20.58 -0.03
N ASP A 7 41.76 20.71 -1.26
CA ASP A 7 43.16 21.15 -1.51
C ASP A 7 43.35 22.67 -1.43
N GLY A 8 42.26 23.43 -1.32
CA GLY A 8 42.28 24.88 -1.37
C GLY A 8 42.68 25.54 -0.04
N GLU A 9 43.16 26.78 -0.11
CA GLU A 9 43.44 27.61 1.08
C GLU A 9 42.20 27.75 1.99
N ALA A 10 41.00 27.79 1.41
CA ALA A 10 39.75 27.85 2.16
C ALA A 10 39.54 26.63 3.08
N ALA A 11 40.06 25.46 2.72
CA ALA A 11 40.00 24.27 3.55
C ALA A 11 40.95 24.32 4.76
N GLN A 12 41.81 25.34 4.89
CA GLN A 12 42.65 25.55 6.06
C GLN A 12 41.97 26.33 7.19
N HIS A 13 40.79 26.92 6.91
CA HIS A 13 40.00 27.70 7.84
C HIS A 13 38.72 26.97 8.27
N ALA A 14 38.07 27.47 9.31
CA ALA A 14 36.72 27.03 9.69
C ALA A 14 35.70 27.44 8.61
N VAL A 15 34.82 26.52 8.23
CA VAL A 15 33.81 26.73 7.18
C VAL A 15 32.42 26.61 7.77
N GLU A 16 31.61 27.66 7.71
CA GLU A 16 30.21 27.57 8.13
C GLU A 16 29.41 26.73 7.12
N VAL A 17 28.90 25.58 7.55
CA VAL A 17 28.19 24.60 6.70
C VAL A 17 26.67 24.65 6.89
N ALA A 18 26.22 25.20 8.01
CA ALA A 18 24.84 25.56 8.31
C ALA A 18 24.85 26.68 9.36
N PRO A 19 23.72 27.38 9.63
CA PRO A 19 23.69 28.49 10.58
C PRO A 19 24.34 28.15 11.92
N ARG A 20 25.48 28.78 12.22
CA ARG A 20 26.27 28.57 13.44
C ARG A 20 26.69 27.11 13.65
N VAL A 21 26.96 26.40 12.55
CA VAL A 21 27.54 25.06 12.49
C VAL A 21 28.74 25.13 11.57
N TRP A 22 29.90 24.78 12.11
CA TRP A 22 31.18 24.98 11.44
C TRP A 22 31.85 23.62 11.21
N TRP A 23 32.27 23.37 9.97
CA TRP A 23 33.23 22.32 9.69
C TRP A 23 34.61 22.79 10.12
N VAL A 24 35.21 22.03 11.03
CA VAL A 24 36.51 22.28 11.66
C VAL A 24 37.44 21.06 11.52
N GLY A 25 37.11 20.11 10.63
CA GLY A 25 37.97 18.97 10.30
C GLY A 25 39.25 19.38 9.59
N ASP A 26 40.23 18.47 9.52
CA ASP A 26 41.46 18.66 8.75
C ASP A 26 41.41 17.85 7.44
N VAL A 27 42.32 18.14 6.52
CA VAL A 27 42.50 17.40 5.27
C VAL A 27 43.83 16.64 5.33
N LEU A 28 43.77 15.32 5.47
CA LEU A 28 44.93 14.46 5.40
C LEU A 28 45.32 14.23 3.94
N VAL A 29 46.42 14.85 3.50
CA VAL A 29 46.85 14.80 2.10
C VAL A 29 47.04 13.37 1.60
N GLY A 30 46.30 13.00 0.56
CA GLY A 30 46.37 11.67 -0.07
C GLY A 30 45.52 10.60 0.61
N ASP A 31 44.79 10.93 1.67
CA ASP A 31 43.83 10.02 2.31
C ASP A 31 42.44 10.18 1.67
N PRO A 32 41.88 9.18 0.98
CA PRO A 32 40.51 9.28 0.49
C PRO A 32 39.47 9.17 1.62
N PHE A 33 39.86 8.77 2.84
CA PHE A 33 38.98 8.60 3.99
C PHE A 33 39.11 9.76 4.97
N GLN A 34 38.78 10.96 4.48
CA GLN A 34 38.80 12.19 5.28
C GLN A 34 37.81 12.10 6.44
N CYS A 35 38.23 12.56 7.62
CA CYS A 35 37.38 12.64 8.82
C CYS A 35 36.92 14.08 9.03
N HIS A 36 35.66 14.26 9.34
CA HIS A 36 35.06 15.56 9.59
C HIS A 36 34.82 15.74 11.08
N ALA A 37 35.24 16.89 11.58
CA ALA A 37 34.88 17.38 12.90
C ALA A 37 33.99 18.61 12.73
N TYR A 38 32.99 18.74 13.60
CA TYR A 38 32.04 19.85 13.55
C TYR A 38 31.97 20.60 14.87
N LEU A 39 31.80 21.91 14.79
CA LEU A 39 31.56 22.78 15.94
C LEU A 39 30.18 23.41 15.82
N ILE A 40 29.33 23.18 16.82
CA ILE A 40 28.05 23.86 16.99
C ILE A 40 28.28 25.01 17.95
N GLU A 41 28.15 26.23 17.44
CA GLU A 41 28.36 27.45 18.23
C GLU A 41 27.10 27.75 19.07
N ALA A 42 27.24 27.74 20.40
CA ALA A 42 26.13 27.95 21.34
C ALA A 42 26.58 28.75 22.55
N GLY A 43 27.25 29.89 22.31
CA GLY A 43 27.75 30.77 23.35
C GLY A 43 28.81 30.09 24.21
N ASP A 44 28.62 30.10 25.53
CA ASP A 44 29.52 29.45 26.50
C ASP A 44 29.35 27.93 26.63
N SER A 45 28.44 27.36 25.84
CA SER A 45 28.06 25.95 25.84
C SER A 45 28.17 25.33 24.45
N SER A 46 29.16 25.76 23.67
CA SER A 46 29.41 25.24 22.32
C SER A 46 29.75 23.74 22.36
N VAL A 47 29.40 23.04 21.30
CA VAL A 47 29.48 21.57 21.22
C VAL A 47 30.43 21.17 20.10
N LEU A 48 31.42 20.34 20.44
CA LEU A 48 32.31 19.71 19.47
C LEU A 48 31.76 18.32 19.13
N VAL A 49 31.58 18.01 17.86
CA VAL A 49 31.01 16.74 17.37
C VAL A 49 32.09 15.99 16.62
N ASP A 50 32.33 14.73 17.02
CA ASP A 50 33.29 13.81 16.40
C ASP A 50 34.65 14.48 16.12
N PRO A 51 35.39 14.88 17.17
CA PRO A 51 36.61 15.68 17.05
C PRO A 51 37.75 15.03 16.25
N GLY A 52 37.64 13.73 15.97
CA GLY A 52 38.54 13.02 15.10
C GLY A 52 39.69 12.35 15.84
N SER A 53 40.81 12.19 15.14
CA SER A 53 42.01 11.53 15.67
C SER A 53 43.11 12.51 16.09
N SER A 54 44.11 12.00 16.81
CA SER A 54 45.30 12.77 17.17
C SER A 54 46.09 13.28 15.95
N LEU A 55 45.86 12.71 14.75
CA LEU A 55 46.51 13.17 13.52
C LEU A 55 46.03 14.55 13.06
N THR A 56 44.76 14.88 13.32
CA THR A 56 44.09 16.08 12.80
C THR A 56 43.83 17.15 13.87
N ILE A 57 44.04 16.80 15.14
CA ILE A 57 43.55 17.60 16.27
C ILE A 57 44.17 19.00 16.36
N GLU A 58 45.44 19.17 15.96
CA GLU A 58 46.10 20.48 15.98
C GLU A 58 45.42 21.47 15.03
N THR A 59 45.09 21.03 13.82
CA THR A 59 44.35 21.84 12.84
C THR A 59 42.93 22.09 13.30
N THR A 60 42.25 21.07 13.84
CA THR A 60 40.89 21.21 14.35
C THR A 60 40.81 22.25 15.47
N LEU A 61 41.73 22.22 16.43
CA LEU A 61 41.79 23.21 17.51
C LEU A 61 42.05 24.63 16.99
N ARG A 62 42.96 24.79 16.03
CA ARG A 62 43.21 26.08 15.38
C ARG A 62 41.95 26.63 14.70
N LYS A 63 41.24 25.80 13.94
CA LYS A 63 39.98 26.19 13.27
C LYS A 63 38.88 26.55 14.27
N ILE A 64 38.75 25.79 15.36
CA ILE A 64 37.82 26.11 16.44
C ILE A 64 38.11 27.52 16.99
N GLN A 65 39.39 27.85 17.22
CA GLN A 65 39.80 29.17 17.72
C GLN A 65 39.50 30.34 16.78
N GLU A 66 39.30 30.08 15.49
CA GLU A 66 38.82 31.10 14.54
C GLU A 66 37.35 31.47 14.79
N VAL A 67 36.57 30.56 15.38
CA VAL A 67 35.13 30.71 15.63
C VAL A 67 34.86 31.12 17.08
N VAL A 68 35.39 30.36 18.05
CA VAL A 68 35.19 30.58 19.48
C VAL A 68 36.46 30.30 20.29
N PRO A 69 36.68 30.98 21.42
CA PRO A 69 37.69 30.56 22.38
C PRO A 69 37.46 29.12 22.86
N LEU A 70 38.53 28.35 23.09
CA LEU A 70 38.44 26.93 23.47
C LEU A 70 37.68 26.69 24.79
N ASP A 71 37.63 27.69 25.68
CA ASP A 71 36.88 27.63 26.95
C ASP A 71 35.35 27.68 26.76
N ARG A 72 34.87 27.93 25.53
CA ARG A 72 33.46 27.90 25.15
C ARG A 72 32.96 26.50 24.80
N ILE A 73 33.84 25.53 24.62
CA ILE A 73 33.43 24.13 24.43
C ILE A 73 33.03 23.56 25.78
N ALA A 74 31.75 23.21 25.94
CA ALA A 74 31.22 22.59 27.16
C ALA A 74 30.83 21.12 26.96
N LYS A 75 30.59 20.72 25.71
CA LYS A 75 30.13 19.36 25.38
C LYS A 75 30.95 18.81 24.21
N ILE A 76 31.25 17.52 24.28
CA ILE A 76 31.84 16.76 23.17
C ILE A 76 30.88 15.62 22.85
N ILE A 77 30.35 15.56 21.64
CA ILE A 77 29.52 14.43 21.17
C ILE A 77 30.43 13.44 20.45
N LEU A 78 30.32 12.17 20.81
CA LEU A 78 30.97 11.05 20.14
C LEU A 78 29.92 10.02 19.75
N HIS A 79 29.73 9.80 18.44
CA HIS A 79 28.69 8.88 17.96
C HIS A 79 29.04 7.40 18.17
N HIS A 80 30.33 7.04 18.18
CA HIS A 80 30.82 5.70 18.51
C HIS A 80 32.30 5.75 18.96
N SER A 81 32.90 4.58 19.17
CA SER A 81 34.21 4.42 19.79
C SER A 81 35.38 4.25 18.82
N ASP A 82 35.17 4.40 17.52
CA ASP A 82 36.20 4.10 16.54
C ASP A 82 37.34 5.15 16.61
N PRO A 83 38.60 4.77 16.31
CA PRO A 83 39.75 5.63 16.54
C PRO A 83 39.71 6.93 15.73
N ASP A 84 39.22 6.87 14.51
CA ASP A 84 39.02 8.01 13.63
C ASP A 84 38.03 9.05 14.18
N VAL A 85 37.13 8.67 15.08
CA VAL A 85 36.19 9.57 15.76
C VAL A 85 36.72 10.07 17.11
N ALA A 86 37.33 9.16 17.88
CA ALA A 86 37.50 9.33 19.32
C ALA A 86 38.96 9.39 19.82
N ASP A 87 39.96 9.08 18.99
CA ASP A 87 41.36 9.00 19.41
C ASP A 87 41.88 10.35 19.97
N SER A 88 41.44 11.48 19.40
CA SER A 88 41.82 12.81 19.87
C SER A 88 41.33 13.17 21.28
N LEU A 89 40.43 12.38 21.86
CA LEU A 89 39.80 12.68 23.15
C LEU A 89 40.83 12.79 24.28
N HIS A 90 41.90 11.99 24.23
CA HIS A 90 42.99 12.09 25.20
C HIS A 90 43.75 13.42 25.09
N ASP A 91 44.05 13.86 23.87
CA ASP A 91 44.75 15.12 23.62
C ASP A 91 43.90 16.33 23.99
N LEU A 92 42.61 16.30 23.64
CA LEU A 92 41.64 17.30 24.05
C LEU A 92 41.58 17.44 25.57
N SER A 93 41.67 16.33 26.32
CA SER A 93 41.64 16.35 27.78
C SER A 93 42.81 17.11 28.42
N ARG A 94 43.92 17.26 27.67
CA ARG A 94 45.12 18.01 28.07
C ARG A 94 45.07 19.47 27.66
N VAL A 95 44.48 19.78 26.50
CA VAL A 95 44.47 21.12 25.91
C VAL A 95 43.29 21.96 26.40
N LEU A 96 42.09 21.38 26.42
CA LEU A 96 40.91 22.07 26.91
C LEU A 96 41.03 22.21 28.43
N THR A 97 40.93 23.44 28.94
CA THR A 97 41.15 23.75 30.37
C THR A 97 39.88 23.85 31.20
N ARG A 98 38.72 23.87 30.55
CA ARG A 98 37.41 23.95 31.20
C ARG A 98 37.12 22.66 31.98
N ASP A 99 36.67 22.77 33.23
CA ASP A 99 36.55 21.62 34.16
C ASP A 99 35.21 20.87 34.11
N ASP A 100 34.17 21.49 33.55
CA ASP A 100 32.81 20.95 33.43
C ASP A 100 32.50 20.41 32.03
N ILE A 101 33.52 20.14 31.20
CA ILE A 101 33.32 19.48 29.91
C ILE A 101 32.82 18.06 30.13
N THR A 102 31.74 17.68 29.45
CA THR A 102 31.23 16.30 29.45
C THR A 102 31.23 15.71 28.04
N VAL A 103 31.52 14.42 27.94
CA VAL A 103 31.35 13.64 26.72
C VAL A 103 29.94 13.07 26.67
N VAL A 104 29.19 13.42 25.63
CA VAL A 104 27.84 12.93 25.36
C VAL A 104 27.91 11.79 24.35
N THR A 105 27.42 10.61 24.74
CA THR A 105 27.48 9.41 23.89
C THR A 105 26.48 8.35 24.39
N GLU A 106 26.37 7.23 23.69
CA GLU A 106 25.55 6.08 24.09
C GLU A 106 26.25 5.25 25.19
N TRP A 107 25.49 4.63 26.09
CA TRP A 107 26.07 4.00 27.29
C TRP A 107 27.09 2.88 27.00
N ARG A 108 26.95 2.10 25.93
CA ARG A 108 27.91 1.07 25.49
C ARG A 108 29.16 1.73 24.91
N SER A 109 29.02 2.80 24.13
CA SER A 109 30.15 3.61 23.66
C SER A 109 30.95 4.18 24.84
N ALA A 110 30.28 4.70 25.87
CA ALA A 110 30.93 5.22 27.09
C ALA A 110 31.75 4.16 27.86
N LEU A 111 31.37 2.88 27.78
CA LEU A 111 32.14 1.78 28.38
C LEU A 111 33.48 1.55 27.68
N LEU A 112 33.57 1.84 26.38
CA LEU A 112 34.80 1.69 25.60
C LEU A 112 35.64 2.98 25.65
N LEU A 113 34.99 4.14 25.46
CA LEU A 113 35.64 5.45 25.42
C LEU A 113 36.36 5.83 26.71
N ARG A 114 35.91 5.33 27.87
CA ARG A 114 36.58 5.57 29.18
C ARG A 114 38.05 5.13 29.21
N HIS A 115 38.47 4.25 28.31
CA HIS A 115 39.85 3.81 28.23
C HIS A 115 40.79 4.89 27.65
N PHE A 116 40.26 5.92 26.99
CA PHE A 116 41.05 7.00 26.37
C PHE A 116 40.57 8.41 26.74
N ALA A 117 39.40 8.58 27.36
CA ALA A 117 38.78 9.88 27.64
C ALA A 117 39.50 10.84 28.61
N GLY A 118 40.60 10.39 29.21
CA GLY A 118 41.37 11.21 30.14
C GLY A 118 40.54 11.64 31.35
N ARG A 119 40.31 12.94 31.49
CA ARG A 119 39.59 13.53 32.64
C ARG A 119 38.09 13.76 32.43
N PHE A 120 37.59 13.59 31.20
CA PHE A 120 36.21 13.98 30.90
C PHE A 120 35.19 12.98 31.46
N PRO A 121 34.18 13.42 32.24
CA PRO A 121 33.04 12.60 32.59
C PRO A 121 32.14 12.34 31.36
N PHE A 122 31.31 11.30 31.48
CA PHE A 122 30.34 10.93 30.45
C PHE A 122 28.91 11.25 30.90
N GLU A 123 28.10 11.66 29.94
CA GLU A 123 26.65 11.85 30.06
C GLU A 123 25.99 11.01 28.95
N SER A 124 25.13 10.07 29.32
CA SER A 124 24.51 9.19 28.32
C SER A 124 23.34 9.90 27.62
N ILE A 125 23.18 9.66 26.32
CA ILE A 125 22.02 10.19 25.57
C ILE A 125 20.69 9.67 26.13
N GLU A 126 20.69 8.49 26.77
CA GLU A 126 19.57 7.93 27.50
C GLU A 126 19.18 8.74 28.73
N ASP A 127 20.17 9.10 29.55
CA ASP A 127 19.96 9.90 30.78
C ASP A 127 19.49 11.32 30.45
N LEU A 128 19.91 11.83 29.29
CA LEU A 128 19.44 13.09 28.70
C LEU A 128 18.01 13.03 28.16
N GLY A 129 17.36 11.86 28.16
CA GLY A 129 16.04 11.69 27.57
C GLY A 129 16.03 11.94 26.05
N TRP A 130 17.12 11.57 25.38
CA TRP A 130 17.32 11.68 23.93
C TRP A 130 17.40 13.11 23.40
N LYS A 131 17.56 14.11 24.28
CA LYS A 131 17.64 15.53 23.87
C LYS A 131 18.67 16.28 24.70
N LEU A 132 19.38 17.20 24.06
CA LEU A 132 20.28 18.13 24.73
C LEU A 132 19.86 19.56 24.40
N GLN A 133 19.35 20.26 25.42
CA GLN A 133 19.01 21.67 25.32
C GLN A 133 20.27 22.51 25.51
N LEU A 134 20.53 23.39 24.54
CA LEU A 134 21.63 24.34 24.55
C LEU A 134 21.08 25.77 24.76
N PRO A 135 21.94 26.74 25.11
CA PRO A 135 21.57 28.15 25.18
C PRO A 135 20.94 28.67 23.88
N GLU A 136 20.31 29.85 23.98
CA GLU A 136 19.74 30.57 22.83
C GLU A 136 18.64 29.78 22.09
N GLY A 137 18.02 28.82 22.79
CA GLY A 137 16.91 28.01 22.28
C GLY A 137 17.34 26.78 21.48
N ARG A 138 18.64 26.59 21.25
CA ARG A 138 19.15 25.50 20.40
C ARG A 138 18.89 24.13 21.01
N CYS A 139 18.47 23.16 20.21
CA CYS A 139 18.13 21.81 20.70
C CYS A 139 18.72 20.72 19.79
N LEU A 140 19.43 19.78 20.41
CA LEU A 140 19.90 18.55 19.78
C LEU A 140 18.99 17.39 20.18
N GLU A 141 18.69 16.51 19.23
CA GLU A 141 17.95 15.27 19.44
C GLU A 141 18.78 14.09 18.98
N PHE A 142 18.72 12.99 19.72
CA PHE A 142 19.50 11.78 19.45
C PHE A 142 18.59 10.65 18.99
N LEU A 143 19.01 9.91 17.97
CA LEU A 143 18.29 8.74 17.47
C LEU A 143 19.28 7.58 17.31
N LEU A 144 18.98 6.45 17.95
CA LEU A 144 19.79 5.23 17.80
C LEU A 144 19.70 4.69 16.37
N THR A 145 20.85 4.30 15.84
CA THR A 145 21.03 3.58 14.57
C THR A 145 21.85 2.33 14.86
N PRO A 146 21.33 1.41 15.68
CA PRO A 146 22.13 0.32 16.23
C PRO A 146 22.66 -0.57 15.12
N TYR A 147 23.94 -0.93 15.23
CA TYR A 147 24.68 -1.73 14.25
C TYR A 147 24.93 -1.02 12.91
N LEU A 148 24.82 0.31 12.82
CA LEU A 148 25.19 1.09 11.63
C LEU A 148 26.41 1.99 11.90
N HIS A 149 27.63 1.45 12.04
CA HIS A 149 27.98 0.02 12.08
C HIS A 149 28.21 -0.52 13.52
N PHE A 150 28.27 0.36 14.52
CA PHE A 150 28.49 0.00 15.93
C PHE A 150 27.17 -0.29 16.65
N PRO A 151 27.09 -1.26 17.61
CA PRO A 151 25.84 -1.59 18.32
C PRO A 151 25.17 -0.41 19.04
N GLY A 152 25.99 0.54 19.53
CA GLY A 152 25.55 1.79 20.16
C GLY A 152 25.62 3.02 19.25
N ALA A 153 25.75 2.84 17.93
CA ALA A 153 25.77 3.97 17.01
C ALA A 153 24.45 4.75 17.07
N PHE A 154 24.55 6.07 16.92
CA PHE A 154 23.43 6.99 16.88
C PHE A 154 23.74 8.14 15.95
N VAL A 155 22.70 8.92 15.63
CA VAL A 155 22.79 10.18 14.90
C VAL A 155 22.30 11.32 15.78
N THR A 156 22.82 12.52 15.52
CA THR A 156 22.43 13.75 16.22
C THR A 156 21.74 14.71 15.26
N TYR A 157 20.51 15.11 15.55
CA TYR A 157 19.76 16.09 14.77
C TYR A 157 19.69 17.43 15.50
N LEU A 158 20.04 18.50 14.80
CA LEU A 158 20.01 19.87 15.29
C LEU A 158 18.77 20.59 14.76
N ARG A 159 17.80 20.80 15.66
CA ARG A 159 16.44 21.23 15.32
C ARG A 159 16.36 22.65 14.74
N ASP A 160 17.30 23.54 15.07
CA ASP A 160 17.17 24.96 14.67
C ASP A 160 17.41 25.20 13.18
N CYS A 161 18.19 24.32 12.55
CA CYS A 161 18.57 24.43 11.14
C CYS A 161 18.36 23.12 10.37
N ASP A 162 17.66 22.16 10.96
CA ASP A 162 17.29 20.88 10.36
C ASP A 162 18.49 20.08 9.79
N VAL A 163 19.59 20.08 10.53
CA VAL A 163 20.83 19.40 10.13
C VAL A 163 21.00 18.09 10.91
N LEU A 164 21.39 17.03 10.20
CA LEU A 164 21.71 15.74 10.80
C LEU A 164 23.22 15.48 10.77
N PHE A 165 23.83 15.29 11.93
CA PHE A 165 25.15 14.68 12.07
C PHE A 165 24.96 13.17 12.08
N SER A 166 25.40 12.50 11.03
CA SER A 166 25.05 11.10 10.79
C SER A 166 26.15 10.09 11.10
N ALA A 167 27.27 10.56 11.65
CA ALA A 167 28.45 9.74 11.90
C ALA A 167 28.86 8.99 10.62
N ASP A 168 29.13 7.68 10.70
CA ASP A 168 29.47 6.85 9.55
C ASP A 168 28.32 6.67 8.55
N LEU A 169 27.07 6.82 8.98
CA LEU A 169 25.94 6.71 8.06
C LEU A 169 25.98 7.88 7.09
N PHE A 170 25.71 7.63 5.81
CA PHE A 170 25.98 8.57 4.71
C PHE A 170 27.47 8.90 4.48
N GLY A 171 28.38 8.26 5.21
CA GLY A 171 29.81 8.34 5.02
C GLY A 171 30.29 7.68 3.73
N GLY A 172 31.51 8.02 3.30
CA GLY A 172 32.09 7.50 2.08
C GLY A 172 33.54 7.91 1.89
N PHE A 173 34.08 7.58 0.72
CA PHE A 173 35.42 8.04 0.32
C PHE A 173 35.33 9.36 -0.43
N ASN A 174 36.17 10.35 -0.10
CA ASN A 174 36.18 11.63 -0.79
C ASN A 174 37.23 11.65 -1.91
N ARG A 175 36.92 11.03 -3.06
CA ARG A 175 37.86 10.94 -4.20
C ARG A 175 37.90 12.22 -5.04
N ALA A 176 36.82 12.99 -5.04
CA ALA A 176 36.74 14.26 -5.76
C ALA A 176 37.38 15.42 -5.00
N ASN A 177 37.84 15.17 -3.77
CA ASN A 177 38.54 16.10 -2.90
C ASN A 177 37.80 17.44 -2.70
N ARG A 178 36.54 17.34 -2.31
CA ARG A 178 35.62 18.48 -2.14
C ARG A 178 34.65 18.22 -1.00
N LEU A 179 34.25 19.26 -0.28
CA LEU A 179 33.48 19.10 0.95
C LEU A 179 32.02 18.67 0.71
N TRP A 180 31.36 19.22 -0.31
CA TRP A 180 29.93 18.98 -0.58
C TRP A 180 29.70 18.01 -1.73
N ALA A 181 28.62 17.22 -1.67
CA ALA A 181 28.12 16.47 -2.81
C ALA A 181 27.47 17.42 -3.85
N GLU A 182 27.68 17.15 -5.13
CA GLU A 182 27.19 17.94 -6.27
C GLU A 182 26.05 17.24 -6.99
N SER A 183 26.09 15.92 -7.06
CA SER A 183 25.15 15.15 -7.86
C SER A 183 24.85 13.78 -7.27
N ALA A 184 23.81 13.15 -7.77
CA ALA A 184 23.49 11.77 -7.42
C ALA A 184 24.59 10.77 -7.80
N ALA A 185 25.52 11.12 -8.69
CA ALA A 185 26.64 10.27 -9.07
C ALA A 185 27.66 10.09 -7.92
N ASP A 186 27.69 11.02 -6.96
CA ASP A 186 28.56 10.94 -5.79
C ASP A 186 28.18 9.80 -4.85
N PHE A 187 26.98 9.23 -5.03
CA PHE A 187 26.56 8.03 -4.33
C PHE A 187 27.54 6.87 -4.50
N GLU A 188 28.26 6.78 -5.62
CA GLU A 188 29.23 5.70 -5.86
C GLU A 188 30.33 5.63 -4.80
N ASP A 189 30.75 6.78 -4.28
CA ASP A 189 31.75 6.88 -3.22
C ASP A 189 31.19 6.49 -1.84
N LEU A 190 29.90 6.79 -1.59
CA LEU A 190 29.18 6.35 -0.39
C LEU A 190 28.93 4.84 -0.44
N ARG A 191 28.55 4.33 -1.63
CA ARG A 191 28.23 2.92 -1.90
C ARG A 191 29.37 2.01 -1.45
N GLN A 192 30.60 2.32 -1.86
CA GLN A 192 31.75 1.49 -1.56
C GLN A 192 32.01 1.34 -0.06
N PHE A 193 31.80 2.40 0.73
CA PHE A 193 31.91 2.32 2.18
C PHE A 193 30.76 1.50 2.77
N HIS A 194 29.51 1.85 2.46
CA HIS A 194 28.33 1.20 3.03
C HIS A 194 28.25 -0.29 2.68
N GLU A 195 28.70 -0.69 1.49
CA GLU A 195 28.73 -2.11 1.08
C GLU A 195 29.53 -3.01 2.01
N HIS A 196 30.57 -2.48 2.66
CA HIS A 196 31.50 -3.25 3.47
C HIS A 196 31.32 -3.03 4.97
N TYR A 197 30.92 -1.81 5.38
CA TYR A 197 30.81 -1.45 6.79
C TYR A 197 29.41 -1.68 7.35
N MET A 198 28.35 -1.48 6.56
CA MET A 198 26.98 -1.73 7.03
C MET A 198 26.70 -3.23 7.06
N PRO A 199 26.09 -3.77 8.12
CA PRO A 199 26.03 -5.22 8.36
C PRO A 199 25.04 -5.96 7.45
N SER A 200 23.93 -5.30 7.08
CA SER A 200 22.91 -5.85 6.18
C SER A 200 22.02 -4.74 5.64
N ARG A 201 21.41 -4.99 4.48
CA ARG A 201 20.43 -4.09 3.88
C ARG A 201 19.23 -3.83 4.81
N ASP A 202 18.75 -4.85 5.52
CA ASP A 202 17.55 -4.73 6.36
C ASP A 202 17.79 -3.77 7.53
N LEU A 203 18.95 -3.86 8.18
CA LEU A 203 19.34 -2.93 9.26
C LEU A 203 19.55 -1.51 8.71
N LEU A 204 20.21 -1.38 7.56
CA LEU A 204 20.43 -0.09 6.91
C LEU A 204 19.09 0.59 6.56
N MET A 205 18.18 -0.15 5.93
CA MET A 205 16.84 0.31 5.56
C MET A 205 16.03 0.72 6.80
N ALA A 206 16.05 -0.08 7.86
CA ALA A 206 15.36 0.23 9.11
C ALA A 206 15.90 1.51 9.79
N GLY A 207 17.22 1.70 9.81
CA GLY A 207 17.84 2.91 10.34
C GLY A 207 17.46 4.16 9.53
N LEU A 208 17.55 4.08 8.20
CA LEU A 208 17.17 5.17 7.29
C LEU A 208 15.67 5.52 7.43
N ALA A 209 14.79 4.52 7.49
CA ALA A 209 13.36 4.74 7.69
C ALA A 209 13.07 5.43 9.03
N SER A 210 13.80 5.05 10.09
CA SER A 210 13.67 5.68 11.41
C SER A 210 14.10 7.14 11.39
N ILE A 211 15.20 7.47 10.71
CA ILE A 211 15.67 8.85 10.50
C ILE A 211 14.63 9.65 9.73
N SER A 212 14.16 9.15 8.58
CA SER A 212 13.17 9.86 7.75
C SER A 212 11.84 10.08 8.48
N ALA A 213 11.44 9.15 9.36
CA ALA A 213 10.23 9.29 10.17
C ALA A 213 10.40 10.29 11.33
N ALA A 214 11.57 10.30 11.97
CA ALA A 214 11.85 11.20 13.10
C ALA A 214 12.14 12.64 12.65
N PHE A 215 12.82 12.80 11.52
CA PHE A 215 13.37 14.06 11.03
C PHE A 215 13.01 14.28 9.54
N PRO A 216 11.75 14.65 9.23
CA PRO A 216 11.29 14.77 7.84
C PRO A 216 11.80 16.02 7.11
N ASP A 217 12.22 17.06 7.85
CA ASP A 217 12.48 18.40 7.31
C ASP A 217 13.97 18.70 7.04
N LEU A 218 14.81 17.67 6.91
CA LEU A 218 16.27 17.81 6.77
C LEU A 218 16.69 18.82 5.68
N GLU A 219 17.57 19.75 6.06
CA GLU A 219 18.25 20.71 5.17
C GLU A 219 19.62 20.20 4.72
N ALA A 220 20.30 19.41 5.55
CA ALA A 220 21.55 18.75 5.18
C ALA A 220 21.85 17.53 6.06
N VAL A 221 22.65 16.63 5.53
CA VAL A 221 23.29 15.53 6.28
C VAL A 221 24.80 15.76 6.29
N LEU A 222 25.38 15.76 7.48
CA LEU A 222 26.79 15.99 7.76
C LEU A 222 27.39 14.67 8.33
N PRO A 223 27.92 13.79 7.46
CA PRO A 223 28.55 12.55 7.89
C PRO A 223 29.93 12.80 8.51
N GLN A 224 30.48 11.84 9.22
CA GLN A 224 31.87 11.86 9.70
C GLN A 224 32.82 11.83 8.50
N HIS A 225 32.53 11.03 7.47
CA HIS A 225 33.39 10.87 6.29
C HIS A 225 32.71 11.24 4.99
N GLY A 226 33.50 11.46 3.93
CA GLY A 226 32.98 11.58 2.56
C GLY A 226 32.51 12.99 2.21
N TYR A 227 31.25 13.11 1.80
CA TYR A 227 30.67 14.38 1.34
C TYR A 227 29.55 14.83 2.26
N LEU A 228 29.49 16.13 2.56
CA LEU A 228 28.29 16.75 3.12
C LEU A 228 27.18 16.74 2.07
N ILE A 229 25.98 16.34 2.46
CA ILE A 229 24.87 16.11 1.53
C ILE A 229 23.85 17.25 1.67
N PRO A 230 23.67 18.10 0.64
CA PRO A 230 22.72 19.19 0.68
C PRO A 230 21.29 18.69 0.40
N LYS A 231 20.27 19.45 0.86
CA LYS A 231 18.83 19.15 0.67
C LYS A 231 18.44 18.59 -0.71
N PRO A 232 18.89 19.16 -1.85
CA PRO A 232 18.47 18.68 -3.17
C PRO A 232 18.87 17.23 -3.48
N LEU A 233 19.90 16.70 -2.79
CA LEU A 233 20.40 15.34 -3.01
C LEU A 233 19.89 14.33 -1.99
N LEU A 234 19.33 14.78 -0.85
CA LEU A 234 18.91 13.89 0.25
C LEU A 234 17.97 12.79 -0.23
N PHE A 235 16.92 13.12 -0.97
CA PHE A 235 15.99 12.12 -1.48
C PHE A 235 16.69 11.01 -2.28
N SER A 236 17.59 11.40 -3.19
CA SER A 236 18.34 10.44 -4.01
C SER A 236 19.27 9.58 -3.16
N MET A 237 19.99 10.17 -2.20
CA MET A 237 20.93 9.45 -1.35
C MET A 237 20.21 8.45 -0.44
N PHE A 238 19.12 8.85 0.22
CA PHE A 238 18.27 7.94 1.01
C PHE A 238 17.69 6.82 0.14
N TYR A 239 17.15 7.16 -1.04
CA TYR A 239 16.53 6.20 -1.95
C TYR A 239 17.51 5.10 -2.39
N GLN A 240 18.75 5.50 -2.70
CA GLN A 240 19.80 4.59 -3.16
C GLN A 240 20.36 3.75 -1.99
N LEU A 241 20.65 4.36 -0.83
CA LEU A 241 21.13 3.62 0.36
C LEU A 241 20.11 2.57 0.84
N ALA A 242 18.81 2.90 0.86
CA ALA A 242 17.77 1.97 1.30
C ALA A 242 17.63 0.71 0.41
N ARG A 243 18.19 0.74 -0.80
CA ARG A 243 18.20 -0.38 -1.76
C ARG A 243 19.57 -1.03 -1.89
N LEU A 244 20.57 -0.57 -1.14
CA LEU A 244 21.92 -1.07 -1.22
C LEU A 244 22.04 -2.43 -0.52
N GLU A 245 22.41 -3.45 -1.28
CA GLU A 245 22.84 -4.74 -0.72
C GLU A 245 24.24 -4.57 -0.09
N CYS A 246 24.38 -4.85 1.20
CA CYS A 246 25.59 -4.60 1.98
C CYS A 246 25.88 -5.69 3.03
N GLY A 247 27.13 -5.70 3.53
CA GLY A 247 27.56 -6.43 4.70
C GLY A 247 27.70 -7.94 4.50
N VAL A 248 27.14 -8.72 5.42
CA VAL A 248 27.19 -10.20 5.39
C VAL A 248 26.70 -10.73 4.04
N MET A 249 25.80 -9.98 3.39
CA MET A 249 25.25 -10.30 2.07
C MET A 249 26.20 -10.01 0.87
N ARG A 250 27.42 -9.52 1.09
CA ARG A 250 28.48 -9.48 0.06
C ARG A 250 29.68 -10.36 0.39
N ILE A 251 30.06 -10.44 1.67
CA ILE A 251 31.24 -11.20 2.12
C ILE A 251 31.16 -12.68 1.68
N SER A 252 29.95 -13.22 1.68
CA SER A 252 29.61 -14.58 1.22
C SER A 252 29.84 -14.85 -0.28
N GLN A 253 30.03 -13.85 -1.14
CA GLN A 253 30.26 -14.06 -2.58
C GLN A 253 31.59 -14.78 -2.86
N SER A 254 32.49 -14.85 -1.87
CA SER A 254 33.75 -15.59 -1.92
C SER A 254 33.63 -17.07 -1.54
N ASP A 255 32.48 -17.50 -0.99
CA ASP A 255 32.16 -18.88 -0.64
C ASP A 255 30.99 -19.35 -1.50
N ALA A 256 31.23 -20.32 -2.39
CA ALA A 256 30.23 -20.78 -3.35
C ALA A 256 28.94 -21.32 -2.69
N HIS A 257 29.04 -21.90 -1.48
CA HIS A 257 27.88 -22.40 -0.76
C HIS A 257 27.06 -21.25 -0.15
N LEU A 258 27.76 -20.28 0.44
CA LEU A 258 27.19 -19.09 1.06
C LEU A 258 26.57 -18.15 0.00
N ALA A 259 27.23 -18.00 -1.15
CA ALA A 259 26.70 -17.33 -2.35
C ALA A 259 25.44 -18.02 -2.89
N HIS A 260 25.41 -19.36 -2.93
CA HIS A 260 24.22 -20.11 -3.33
C HIS A 260 23.06 -19.88 -2.35
N LEU A 261 23.27 -20.08 -1.05
CA LEU A 261 22.24 -19.87 -0.01
C LEU A 261 21.65 -18.45 -0.06
N MET A 262 22.49 -17.45 -0.33
CA MET A 262 22.02 -16.09 -0.44
C MET A 262 21.37 -15.73 -1.76
N GLY A 263 21.81 -16.32 -2.87
CA GLY A 263 21.10 -16.25 -4.15
C GLY A 263 19.68 -16.78 -4.01
N VAL A 264 19.52 -17.88 -3.26
CA VAL A 264 18.20 -18.41 -2.89
C VAL A 264 17.44 -17.44 -1.98
N ALA A 265 18.04 -16.91 -0.92
CA ALA A 265 17.38 -15.94 -0.04
C ALA A 265 16.91 -14.66 -0.77
N ALA A 266 17.72 -14.15 -1.71
CA ALA A 266 17.37 -13.00 -2.54
C ALA A 266 16.22 -13.33 -3.51
N ALA A 267 16.18 -14.53 -4.09
CA ALA A 267 15.06 -14.97 -4.91
C ALA A 267 13.78 -15.12 -4.11
N VAL A 268 13.84 -15.61 -2.86
CA VAL A 268 12.68 -15.63 -1.96
C VAL A 268 12.14 -14.23 -1.70
N ARG A 269 13.01 -13.24 -1.43
CA ARG A 269 12.57 -11.84 -1.28
C ARG A 269 11.88 -11.30 -2.52
N ARG A 270 12.40 -11.57 -3.72
CA ARG A 270 11.75 -11.14 -4.97
C ARG A 270 10.40 -11.84 -5.18
N VAL A 271 10.28 -13.11 -4.80
CA VAL A 271 8.99 -13.82 -4.77
C VAL A 271 8.02 -13.15 -3.79
N GLU A 272 8.47 -12.75 -2.60
CA GLU A 272 7.65 -12.01 -1.63
C GLU A 272 7.17 -10.67 -2.19
N ASP A 273 8.09 -9.89 -2.77
CA ASP A 273 7.77 -8.60 -3.42
C ASP A 273 6.70 -8.78 -4.50
N VAL A 274 6.80 -9.82 -5.32
CA VAL A 274 5.82 -10.16 -6.36
C VAL A 274 4.45 -10.52 -5.77
N LEU A 275 4.43 -11.29 -4.68
CA LEU A 275 3.18 -11.73 -4.04
C LEU A 275 2.41 -10.56 -3.40
N ASP A 276 3.14 -9.52 -2.97
CA ASP A 276 2.58 -8.30 -2.39
C ASP A 276 2.07 -7.29 -3.44
N LEU A 277 2.36 -7.50 -4.73
CA LEU A 277 1.80 -6.67 -5.81
C LEU A 277 0.29 -6.83 -5.92
N VAL A 278 -0.40 -5.73 -6.23
CA VAL A 278 -1.84 -5.73 -6.54
C VAL A 278 -2.04 -6.13 -8.00
N LEU A 279 -1.91 -7.42 -8.28
CA LEU A 279 -2.11 -8.02 -9.61
C LEU A 279 -3.08 -9.21 -9.54
N PRO A 280 -3.74 -9.57 -10.66
CA PRO A 280 -4.48 -10.82 -10.74
C PRO A 280 -3.62 -12.01 -10.29
N LEU A 281 -4.22 -12.96 -9.55
CA LEU A 281 -3.51 -14.15 -9.06
C LEU A 281 -2.69 -14.87 -10.15
N PRO A 282 -3.19 -15.04 -11.39
CA PRO A 282 -2.42 -15.66 -12.47
C PRO A 282 -1.12 -14.91 -12.81
N GLU A 283 -1.18 -13.58 -12.92
CA GLU A 283 -0.01 -12.74 -13.21
C GLU A 283 1.00 -12.75 -12.07
N ARG A 284 0.54 -12.83 -10.81
CA ARG A 284 1.44 -13.00 -9.66
C ARG A 284 2.16 -14.33 -9.72
N MET A 285 1.45 -15.42 -9.99
CA MET A 285 2.06 -16.75 -10.07
C MET A 285 3.07 -16.89 -11.21
N ASP A 286 2.82 -16.23 -12.34
CA ASP A 286 3.76 -16.17 -13.46
C ASP A 286 5.11 -15.54 -13.06
N ARG A 287 5.04 -14.39 -12.39
CA ARG A 287 6.22 -13.69 -11.86
C ARG A 287 6.91 -14.49 -10.77
N VAL A 288 6.16 -15.16 -9.88
CA VAL A 288 6.74 -16.03 -8.84
C VAL A 288 7.56 -17.15 -9.48
N ALA A 289 7.06 -17.81 -10.52
CA ALA A 289 7.84 -18.87 -11.14
C ALA A 289 9.00 -18.36 -11.99
N THR A 290 8.91 -17.16 -12.55
CA THR A 290 10.08 -16.48 -13.15
C THR A 290 11.20 -16.33 -12.12
N GLU A 291 10.87 -15.87 -10.92
CA GLU A 291 11.85 -15.71 -9.83
C GLU A 291 12.40 -17.05 -9.32
N LEU A 292 11.56 -18.09 -9.22
CA LEU A 292 11.99 -19.43 -8.85
C LEU A 292 12.87 -20.08 -9.94
N ALA A 293 12.59 -19.82 -11.22
CA ALA A 293 13.39 -20.33 -12.34
C ALA A 293 14.79 -19.71 -12.43
N ALA A 294 15.04 -18.61 -11.72
CA ALA A 294 16.38 -18.02 -11.59
C ALA A 294 17.29 -18.81 -10.63
N ILE A 295 16.72 -19.61 -9.73
CA ILE A 295 17.47 -20.37 -8.70
C ILE A 295 17.28 -21.88 -8.81
N LEU A 296 16.27 -22.35 -9.54
CA LEU A 296 15.97 -23.76 -9.76
C LEU A 296 16.03 -24.09 -11.24
N PRO A 297 16.40 -25.34 -11.63
CA PRO A 297 16.27 -25.85 -12.99
C PRO A 297 14.79 -26.15 -13.32
N LEU A 298 13.93 -25.18 -13.04
CA LEU A 298 12.48 -25.29 -13.13
C LEU A 298 12.07 -25.40 -14.60
N ARG A 299 11.40 -26.49 -14.92
CA ARG A 299 10.77 -26.75 -16.21
C ARG A 299 9.33 -26.29 -16.21
N ARG A 300 8.56 -26.62 -15.15
CA ARG A 300 7.19 -26.15 -14.94
C ARG A 300 6.91 -25.97 -13.45
N LEU A 301 6.06 -25.00 -13.12
CA LEU A 301 5.41 -24.90 -11.81
C LEU A 301 3.95 -25.29 -12.00
N TRP A 302 3.34 -25.93 -11.02
CA TRP A 302 1.91 -26.25 -11.01
C TRP A 302 1.33 -25.94 -9.65
N ALA A 303 0.16 -25.29 -9.62
CA ALA A 303 -0.57 -24.99 -8.40
C ALA A 303 -2.03 -25.46 -8.56
N GLU A 304 -2.59 -26.12 -7.56
CA GLU A 304 -3.97 -26.62 -7.56
C GLU A 304 -4.71 -26.15 -6.31
N THR A 305 -5.93 -25.66 -6.49
CA THR A 305 -6.88 -25.35 -5.41
C THR A 305 -7.87 -26.50 -5.24
N GLY A 306 -8.15 -26.90 -4.01
CA GLY A 306 -8.95 -28.10 -3.69
C GLY A 306 -10.46 -28.00 -3.89
N ASP A 307 -10.95 -26.99 -4.61
CA ASP A 307 -12.36 -26.78 -4.96
C ASP A 307 -12.81 -27.60 -6.20
N GLY A 308 -11.96 -28.49 -6.71
CA GLY A 308 -12.24 -29.30 -7.91
C GLY A 308 -12.15 -28.52 -9.22
N HIS A 309 -11.89 -27.21 -9.14
CA HIS A 309 -11.55 -26.33 -10.25
C HIS A 309 -10.06 -25.97 -10.15
N GLY A 310 -9.18 -26.97 -10.32
CA GLY A 310 -7.75 -26.77 -10.28
C GLY A 310 -7.31 -25.73 -11.30
N ARG A 311 -6.84 -24.56 -10.84
CA ARG A 311 -6.35 -23.49 -11.73
C ARG A 311 -4.85 -23.60 -11.92
N ILE A 312 -4.48 -24.14 -13.07
CA ILE A 312 -3.11 -24.39 -13.51
C ILE A 312 -2.42 -23.09 -13.90
N VAL A 313 -1.19 -22.88 -13.42
CA VAL A 313 -0.27 -21.86 -13.94
C VAL A 313 0.87 -22.60 -14.63
N ARG A 314 0.78 -22.79 -15.95
CA ARG A 314 1.85 -23.45 -16.74
C ARG A 314 2.86 -22.40 -17.16
N ILE A 315 4.15 -22.65 -16.90
CA ILE A 315 5.25 -21.83 -17.42
C ILE A 315 6.20 -22.76 -18.16
N ASP A 316 6.33 -22.55 -19.47
CA ASP A 316 7.33 -23.19 -20.32
C ASP A 316 8.34 -22.11 -20.72
N ARG A 317 9.64 -22.38 -20.63
CA ARG A 317 10.69 -21.40 -20.95
C ARG A 317 10.66 -20.95 -22.43
N ASP A 318 9.94 -21.68 -23.28
CA ASP A 318 9.96 -21.50 -24.73
C ASP A 318 8.64 -20.95 -25.35
N HIS A 319 7.63 -20.51 -24.58
CA HIS A 319 6.38 -19.97 -25.14
C HIS A 319 5.92 -18.65 -24.49
N GLU A 320 5.39 -17.74 -25.32
CA GLU A 320 4.71 -16.50 -24.90
C GLU A 320 3.56 -16.80 -23.91
N LEU A 321 3.27 -15.82 -23.03
CA LEU A 321 2.13 -15.79 -22.10
C LEU A 321 0.87 -16.42 -22.73
N GLY A 322 0.53 -17.64 -22.28
CA GLY A 322 -0.45 -18.45 -23.02
C GLY A 322 -1.09 -19.60 -22.23
N ASP A 323 -2.34 -19.33 -21.86
CA ASP A 323 -3.45 -20.20 -21.48
C ASP A 323 -3.44 -20.98 -20.15
N PHE A 324 -4.52 -20.77 -19.41
CA PHE A 324 -5.02 -21.64 -18.34
C PHE A 324 -5.42 -22.98 -18.94
N ILE A 325 -4.86 -24.07 -18.42
CA ILE A 325 -5.22 -25.43 -18.82
C ILE A 325 -6.00 -26.05 -17.66
N ASP A 326 -7.03 -26.84 -17.89
CA ASP A 326 -7.77 -27.53 -16.82
C ASP A 326 -7.14 -28.88 -16.43
N THR A 327 -6.15 -29.34 -17.19
CA THR A 327 -5.52 -30.66 -17.03
C THR A 327 -4.00 -30.58 -17.04
N TRP A 328 -3.35 -31.17 -16.03
CA TRP A 328 -1.90 -31.34 -15.97
C TRP A 328 -1.52 -32.78 -16.26
N THR A 329 -0.58 -32.95 -17.18
CA THR A 329 0.11 -34.23 -17.42
C THR A 329 1.61 -33.97 -17.25
N PRO A 330 2.27 -34.58 -16.24
CA PRO A 330 3.72 -34.49 -16.09
C PRO A 330 4.42 -34.88 -17.39
N THR A 331 5.43 -34.12 -17.81
CA THR A 331 6.27 -34.53 -18.95
C THR A 331 7.50 -35.31 -18.52
N THR A 332 7.74 -35.41 -17.22
CA THR A 332 8.85 -36.11 -16.58
C THR A 332 8.39 -36.70 -15.24
N ASP A 333 9.17 -37.66 -14.73
CA ASP A 333 8.99 -38.20 -13.37
C ASP A 333 9.69 -37.34 -12.29
N LEU A 334 10.26 -36.20 -12.67
CA LEU A 334 11.04 -35.31 -11.79
C LEU A 334 10.14 -34.26 -11.14
N LEU A 335 9.32 -34.72 -10.20
CA LEU A 335 8.28 -33.93 -9.54
C LEU A 335 8.61 -33.67 -8.07
N HIS A 336 8.48 -32.42 -7.65
CA HIS A 336 8.79 -31.96 -6.30
C HIS A 336 7.56 -31.28 -5.70
N PRO A 337 6.69 -32.03 -4.99
CA PRO A 337 5.56 -31.46 -4.28
C PRO A 337 6.03 -30.66 -3.07
N LEU A 338 5.56 -29.43 -2.93
CA LEU A 338 5.83 -28.61 -1.75
C LEU A 338 4.81 -28.93 -0.65
N THR A 339 5.32 -29.22 0.55
CA THR A 339 4.46 -29.62 1.66
C THR A 339 3.95 -28.38 2.38
N LEU A 340 2.66 -28.11 2.20
CA LEU A 340 1.98 -26.98 2.78
C LEU A 340 1.34 -27.37 4.12
N PRO A 341 1.76 -26.81 5.27
CA PRO A 341 1.11 -27.10 6.55
C PRO A 341 -0.34 -26.64 6.49
N GLN A 342 -1.29 -27.55 6.70
CA GLN A 342 -2.71 -27.34 6.45
C GLN A 342 -3.46 -27.14 7.78
N ARG A 343 -4.11 -25.99 7.97
CA ARG A 343 -5.02 -25.76 9.10
C ARG A 343 -6.48 -25.98 8.67
N ALA A 344 -7.34 -26.23 9.64
CA ALA A 344 -8.77 -26.34 9.39
C ALA A 344 -9.32 -25.01 8.86
N GLY A 345 -9.94 -25.04 7.67
CA GLY A 345 -10.48 -23.86 6.99
C GLY A 345 -9.53 -23.19 5.98
N ASP A 346 -8.29 -23.66 5.85
CA ASP A 346 -7.39 -23.19 4.78
C ASP A 346 -7.85 -23.70 3.41
N THR A 347 -7.69 -22.89 2.36
CA THR A 347 -7.81 -23.40 0.98
C THR A 347 -6.75 -24.47 0.80
N LYS A 348 -7.16 -25.67 0.39
CA LYS A 348 -6.20 -26.71 0.01
C LYS A 348 -5.47 -26.22 -1.23
N VAL A 349 -4.17 -25.95 -1.07
CA VAL A 349 -3.28 -25.58 -2.17
C VAL A 349 -2.25 -26.71 -2.30
N THR A 350 -2.06 -27.22 -3.50
CA THR A 350 -0.97 -28.13 -3.83
C THR A 350 -0.03 -27.40 -4.78
N ILE A 351 1.27 -27.33 -4.49
CA ILE A 351 2.27 -26.79 -5.42
C ILE A 351 3.21 -27.92 -5.82
N VAL A 352 3.44 -28.10 -7.11
CA VAL A 352 4.37 -29.09 -7.65
C VAL A 352 5.34 -28.39 -8.60
N LEU A 353 6.63 -28.64 -8.39
CA LEU A 353 7.69 -28.18 -9.28
C LEU A 353 8.15 -29.35 -10.16
N GLU A 354 8.17 -29.15 -11.48
CA GLU A 354 8.76 -30.05 -12.46
C GLU A 354 10.11 -29.49 -12.91
N THR A 355 11.19 -30.28 -12.89
CA THR A 355 12.55 -29.82 -13.23
C THR A 355 13.12 -30.49 -14.48
N PHE A 356 14.13 -29.87 -15.10
CA PHE A 356 14.81 -30.43 -16.28
C PHE A 356 15.71 -31.63 -15.94
N GLU A 357 16.29 -31.66 -14.74
CA GLU A 357 17.26 -32.66 -14.31
C GLU A 357 16.98 -33.10 -12.87
N SER A 358 17.48 -34.28 -12.49
CA SER A 358 17.39 -34.76 -11.11
C SER A 358 18.21 -33.83 -10.21
N TRP A 359 17.52 -33.12 -9.33
CA TRP A 359 18.15 -32.23 -8.36
C TRP A 359 17.89 -32.76 -6.95
N ALA A 360 18.92 -32.71 -6.10
CA ALA A 360 18.75 -32.99 -4.69
C ALA A 360 18.23 -31.72 -4.00
N LEU A 361 17.04 -31.77 -3.41
CA LEU A 361 16.62 -30.76 -2.45
C LEU A 361 17.59 -30.79 -1.28
N THR A 362 18.39 -29.74 -1.12
CA THR A 362 19.07 -29.55 0.15
C THR A 362 18.02 -29.13 1.20
N PRO A 363 18.22 -29.45 2.49
CA PRO A 363 17.29 -29.06 3.54
C PRO A 363 17.00 -27.55 3.58
N GLU A 364 17.98 -26.72 3.24
CA GLU A 364 17.86 -25.26 3.23
C GLU A 364 16.89 -24.79 2.13
N LEU A 365 17.02 -25.37 0.94
CA LEU A 365 16.16 -25.06 -0.20
C LEU A 365 14.74 -25.60 0.01
N GLU A 366 14.59 -26.71 0.72
CA GLU A 366 13.29 -27.23 1.16
C GLU A 366 12.56 -26.27 2.10
N VAL A 367 13.25 -25.74 3.11
CA VAL A 367 12.67 -24.74 4.03
C VAL A 367 12.22 -23.49 3.26
N LEU A 368 13.04 -23.01 2.33
CA LEU A 368 12.76 -21.80 1.56
C LEU A 368 11.57 -21.99 0.60
N LEU A 369 11.51 -23.12 -0.10
CA LEU A 369 10.37 -23.47 -0.95
C LEU A 369 9.08 -23.61 -0.14
N ASN A 370 9.15 -24.18 1.07
CA ASN A 370 8.00 -24.24 1.96
C ASN A 370 7.55 -22.85 2.44
N MET A 371 8.47 -21.92 2.69
CA MET A 371 8.12 -20.51 3.02
C MET A 371 7.39 -19.82 1.86
N VAL A 372 7.91 -19.95 0.64
CA VAL A 372 7.27 -19.43 -0.57
C VAL A 372 5.87 -20.04 -0.73
N ALA A 373 5.75 -21.36 -0.56
CA ALA A 373 4.50 -22.07 -0.66
C ALA A 373 3.47 -21.53 0.35
N ILE A 374 3.86 -21.32 1.62
CA ILE A 374 3.00 -20.75 2.66
C ILE A 374 2.47 -19.38 2.24
N ARG A 375 3.33 -18.53 1.64
CA ARG A 375 2.93 -17.19 1.20
C ARG A 375 1.98 -17.24 -0.01
N VAL A 376 2.27 -18.11 -0.98
CA VAL A 376 1.38 -18.38 -2.13
C VAL A 376 0.00 -18.79 -1.64
N ARG A 377 -0.08 -19.74 -0.70
CA ARG A 377 -1.36 -20.17 -0.10
C ARG A 377 -2.12 -18.99 0.51
N LYS A 378 -1.44 -18.15 1.29
CA LYS A 378 -2.08 -16.97 1.91
C LYS A 378 -2.69 -16.03 0.87
N VAL A 379 -2.01 -15.81 -0.25
CA VAL A 379 -2.52 -14.99 -1.36
C VAL A 379 -3.72 -15.64 -2.05
N VAL A 380 -3.70 -16.96 -2.22
CA VAL A 380 -4.84 -17.73 -2.74
C VAL A 380 -6.05 -17.62 -1.80
N ASP A 381 -5.87 -17.84 -0.50
CA ASP A 381 -6.93 -17.72 0.52
C ASP A 381 -7.59 -16.34 0.48
N GLU A 382 -6.79 -15.28 0.41
CA GLU A 382 -7.29 -13.90 0.33
C GLU A 382 -8.10 -13.66 -0.96
N THR A 383 -7.59 -14.14 -2.09
CA THR A 383 -8.27 -14.02 -3.38
C THR A 383 -9.62 -14.76 -3.38
N MET A 384 -9.68 -15.96 -2.77
CA MET A 384 -10.91 -16.73 -2.64
C MET A 384 -11.93 -16.04 -1.72
N ARG A 385 -11.50 -15.51 -0.58
CA ARG A 385 -12.38 -14.77 0.34
C ARG A 385 -12.99 -13.53 -0.31
N ILE A 386 -12.21 -12.77 -1.08
CA ILE A 386 -12.71 -11.61 -1.83
C ILE A 386 -13.78 -12.03 -2.83
N ARG A 387 -13.59 -13.17 -3.50
CA ARG A 387 -14.56 -13.71 -4.45
C ARG A 387 -15.84 -14.17 -3.76
N GLU A 388 -15.75 -14.91 -2.66
CA GLU A 388 -16.91 -15.34 -1.87
C GLU A 388 -17.71 -14.13 -1.36
N ALA A 389 -17.04 -13.12 -0.81
CA ALA A 389 -17.69 -11.89 -0.36
C ALA A 389 -18.45 -11.18 -1.49
N ARG A 390 -17.89 -11.15 -2.72
CA ARG A 390 -18.58 -10.60 -3.89
C ARG A 390 -19.80 -11.41 -4.31
N LEU A 391 -19.74 -12.74 -4.24
CA LEU A 391 -20.88 -13.60 -4.55
C LEU A 391 -22.01 -13.37 -3.54
N VAL A 392 -21.67 -13.33 -2.24
CA VAL A 392 -22.64 -13.00 -1.18
C VAL A 392 -23.22 -11.59 -1.38
N GLU A 393 -22.41 -10.60 -1.76
CA GLU A 393 -22.92 -9.25 -2.07
C GLU A 393 -23.90 -9.26 -3.25
N LEU A 394 -23.62 -10.04 -4.31
CA LEU A 394 -24.51 -10.19 -5.44
C LEU A 394 -25.84 -10.85 -5.05
N ASP A 395 -25.78 -11.93 -4.26
CA ASP A 395 -26.97 -12.62 -3.74
C ASP A 395 -27.82 -11.69 -2.86
N LEU A 396 -27.20 -10.94 -1.95
CA LEU A 396 -27.91 -9.93 -1.15
C LEU A 396 -28.52 -8.82 -2.02
N ARG A 397 -27.84 -8.41 -3.10
CA ARG A 397 -28.38 -7.42 -4.02
C ARG A 397 -29.63 -7.94 -4.72
N GLU A 398 -29.64 -9.18 -5.20
CA GLU A 398 -30.84 -9.78 -5.82
C GLU A 398 -32.02 -9.88 -4.83
N GLU A 399 -31.78 -10.33 -3.59
CA GLU A 399 -32.84 -10.40 -2.57
C GLU A 399 -33.44 -9.03 -2.21
N THR A 400 -32.63 -7.96 -2.26
CA THR A 400 -33.10 -6.60 -1.96
C THR A 400 -33.86 -5.91 -3.09
N MET A 401 -33.95 -6.53 -4.28
CA MET A 401 -34.51 -5.93 -5.49
C MET A 401 -35.94 -6.39 -5.80
N HIS A 402 -36.43 -7.44 -5.14
CA HIS A 402 -37.80 -7.93 -5.26
C HIS A 402 -38.69 -7.49 -4.08
N ASP A 403 -39.99 -7.40 -4.31
CA ASP A 403 -41.00 -7.23 -3.28
C ASP A 403 -41.35 -8.59 -2.66
N PRO A 404 -41.21 -8.77 -1.33
CA PRO A 404 -41.39 -10.08 -0.70
C PRO A 404 -42.85 -10.56 -0.69
N LEU A 405 -43.83 -9.69 -0.93
CA LEU A 405 -45.23 -10.08 -0.98
C LEU A 405 -45.63 -10.59 -2.36
N THR A 406 -45.26 -9.86 -3.42
CA THR A 406 -45.73 -10.14 -4.79
C THR A 406 -44.71 -10.84 -5.67
N GLY A 407 -43.42 -10.83 -5.32
CA GLY A 407 -42.32 -11.36 -6.14
C GLY A 407 -41.93 -10.46 -7.31
N LEU A 408 -42.65 -9.36 -7.57
CA LEU A 408 -42.28 -8.35 -8.56
C LEU A 408 -40.99 -7.62 -8.15
N LEU A 409 -40.37 -6.88 -9.07
CA LEU A 409 -39.30 -5.95 -8.69
C LEU A 409 -39.85 -4.89 -7.73
N ASN A 410 -39.06 -4.39 -6.78
CA ASN A 410 -39.49 -3.30 -5.90
C ASN A 410 -39.10 -1.93 -6.48
N ARG A 411 -39.63 -0.84 -5.91
CA ARG A 411 -39.35 0.51 -6.39
C ARG A 411 -37.85 0.87 -6.47
N ARG A 412 -36.98 0.28 -5.64
CA ARG A 412 -35.52 0.55 -5.69
C ARG A 412 -34.89 0.00 -6.97
N ALA A 413 -35.48 -1.04 -7.55
CA ALA A 413 -35.00 -1.62 -8.79
C ALA A 413 -35.11 -0.67 -9.99
N LEU A 414 -35.99 0.33 -9.93
CA LEU A 414 -36.12 1.36 -10.96
C LEU A 414 -34.91 2.31 -11.05
N ALA A 415 -34.05 2.35 -10.02
CA ALA A 415 -32.83 3.16 -10.02
C ALA A 415 -31.63 2.46 -10.69
N GLN A 416 -31.76 1.16 -11.02
CA GLN A 416 -30.71 0.43 -11.72
C GLN A 416 -30.75 0.69 -13.23
N PRO A 417 -29.60 0.58 -13.94
CA PRO A 417 -29.58 0.58 -15.38
C PRO A 417 -30.45 -0.55 -15.93
N MET A 418 -31.47 -0.20 -16.72
CA MET A 418 -32.39 -1.16 -17.32
C MET A 418 -32.27 -1.13 -18.85
N PRO A 419 -32.47 -2.28 -19.53
CA PRO A 419 -32.56 -2.29 -20.98
C PRO A 419 -33.76 -1.41 -21.39
N LEU A 420 -33.49 -0.28 -22.03
CA LEU A 420 -34.54 0.53 -22.63
C LEU A 420 -34.95 -0.16 -23.94
N PHE A 421 -36.17 -0.71 -23.94
CA PHE A 421 -36.79 -1.23 -25.15
C PHE A 421 -37.15 -0.03 -26.05
N GLU A 422 -36.93 -0.15 -27.35
CA GLU A 422 -37.34 0.88 -28.32
C GLU A 422 -38.06 0.20 -29.49
N PRO A 423 -39.38 0.42 -29.66
CA PRO A 423 -40.30 1.28 -28.88
C PRO A 423 -40.83 0.60 -27.60
N ALA A 424 -41.22 1.39 -26.59
CA ALA A 424 -41.70 0.92 -25.29
C ALA A 424 -42.79 1.80 -24.68
N ALA A 425 -43.49 1.30 -23.66
CA ALA A 425 -44.46 2.05 -22.86
C ALA A 425 -44.30 1.78 -21.36
N VAL A 426 -44.65 2.79 -20.55
CA VAL A 426 -44.87 2.65 -19.10
C VAL A 426 -46.36 2.48 -18.85
N LEU A 427 -46.72 1.52 -18.01
CA LEU A 427 -48.07 1.30 -17.49
C LEU A 427 -48.05 1.53 -15.99
N MET A 428 -48.83 2.48 -15.50
CA MET A 428 -49.13 2.65 -14.08
C MET A 428 -50.48 2.01 -13.78
N ILE A 429 -50.50 1.02 -12.91
CA ILE A 429 -51.64 0.15 -12.61
C ILE A 429 -51.97 0.31 -11.13
N ASP A 430 -53.23 0.56 -10.82
CA ASP A 430 -53.70 0.68 -9.44
C ASP A 430 -54.98 -0.13 -9.23
N ILE A 431 -55.02 -0.87 -8.12
CA ILE A 431 -56.16 -1.70 -7.75
C ILE A 431 -57.29 -0.82 -7.23
N ASP A 432 -58.40 -0.80 -7.97
CA ASP A 432 -59.54 0.03 -7.65
C ASP A 432 -60.12 -0.34 -6.29
N HIS A 433 -60.33 0.67 -5.45
CA HIS A 433 -60.94 0.52 -4.14
C HIS A 433 -60.20 -0.47 -3.21
N PHE A 434 -58.90 -0.68 -3.39
CA PHE A 434 -58.10 -1.62 -2.59
C PHE A 434 -58.22 -1.37 -1.07
N LYS A 435 -58.22 -0.10 -0.65
CA LYS A 435 -58.46 0.26 0.76
C LYS A 435 -59.79 -0.30 1.30
N ARG A 436 -60.87 -0.31 0.51
CA ARG A 436 -62.16 -0.88 0.93
C ARG A 436 -62.08 -2.40 1.09
N ILE A 437 -61.27 -3.09 0.28
CA ILE A 437 -61.02 -4.53 0.44
C ILE A 437 -60.31 -4.78 1.77
N ASN A 438 -59.26 -4.02 2.07
CA ASN A 438 -58.55 -4.09 3.36
C ASN A 438 -59.46 -3.77 4.55
N ASP A 439 -60.24 -2.69 4.47
CA ASP A 439 -61.11 -2.24 5.56
C ASP A 439 -62.25 -3.25 5.84
N ALA A 440 -62.76 -3.94 4.81
CA ALA A 440 -63.88 -4.87 4.94
C ALA A 440 -63.47 -6.33 5.21
N HIS A 441 -62.31 -6.77 4.70
CA HIS A 441 -61.90 -8.18 4.72
C HIS A 441 -60.53 -8.41 5.39
N GLY A 442 -59.87 -7.34 5.84
CA GLY A 442 -58.58 -7.38 6.51
C GLY A 442 -57.39 -7.44 5.54
N HIS A 443 -56.22 -7.04 6.05
CA HIS A 443 -54.99 -6.96 5.25
C HIS A 443 -54.54 -8.30 4.66
N LEU A 444 -54.82 -9.43 5.32
CA LEU A 444 -54.48 -10.75 4.77
C LEU A 444 -55.20 -11.04 3.45
N VAL A 445 -56.47 -10.63 3.32
CA VAL A 445 -57.21 -10.77 2.07
C VAL A 445 -56.69 -9.79 1.03
N GLY A 446 -56.35 -8.56 1.44
CA GLY A 446 -55.67 -7.60 0.57
C GLY A 446 -54.35 -8.11 0.01
N ASP A 447 -53.54 -8.78 0.83
CA ASP A 447 -52.26 -9.38 0.44
C ASP A 447 -52.44 -10.51 -0.60
N LEU A 448 -53.48 -11.33 -0.45
CA LEU A 448 -53.83 -12.36 -1.43
C LEU A 448 -54.29 -11.73 -2.76
N VAL A 449 -55.06 -10.65 -2.69
CA VAL A 449 -55.47 -9.89 -3.89
C VAL A 449 -54.26 -9.27 -4.57
N LEU A 450 -53.32 -8.67 -3.83
CA LEU A 450 -52.09 -8.10 -4.39
C LEU A 450 -51.25 -9.16 -5.12
N ARG A 451 -51.11 -10.35 -4.54
CA ARG A 451 -50.42 -11.48 -5.20
C ARG A 451 -51.09 -11.89 -6.49
N ALA A 452 -52.42 -12.05 -6.46
CA ALA A 452 -53.18 -12.46 -7.64
C ALA A 452 -53.12 -11.43 -8.77
N VAL A 453 -53.20 -10.13 -8.42
CA VAL A 453 -53.06 -9.04 -9.39
C VAL A 453 -51.65 -9.00 -9.96
N ALA A 454 -50.61 -9.14 -9.12
CA ALA A 454 -49.23 -9.20 -9.59
C ALA A 454 -49.00 -10.35 -10.58
N THR A 455 -49.49 -11.55 -10.28
CA THR A 455 -49.44 -12.69 -11.21
C THR A 455 -50.18 -12.38 -12.51
N ALA A 456 -51.38 -11.82 -12.44
CA ALA A 456 -52.16 -11.44 -13.63
C ALA A 456 -51.44 -10.40 -14.50
N VAL A 457 -50.72 -9.44 -13.89
CA VAL A 457 -49.89 -8.47 -14.61
C VAL A 457 -48.72 -9.18 -15.30
N THR A 458 -47.97 -10.03 -14.59
CA THR A 458 -46.83 -10.77 -15.15
C THR A 458 -47.25 -11.70 -16.29
N ASP A 459 -48.37 -12.41 -16.16
CA ASP A 459 -48.90 -13.31 -17.20
C ASP A 459 -49.42 -12.55 -18.42
N SER A 460 -49.69 -11.24 -18.28
CA SER A 460 -50.18 -10.38 -19.36
C SER A 460 -49.05 -9.69 -20.14
N ILE A 461 -47.81 -9.76 -19.69
CA ILE A 461 -46.64 -9.14 -20.32
C ILE A 461 -45.62 -10.19 -20.77
N ARG A 462 -44.64 -9.81 -21.58
CA ARG A 462 -43.58 -10.73 -22.04
C ARG A 462 -42.61 -11.03 -20.90
N HIS A 463 -41.93 -12.17 -20.98
CA HIS A 463 -40.84 -12.49 -20.03
C HIS A 463 -39.69 -11.47 -20.07
N THR A 464 -39.53 -10.75 -21.18
CA THR A 464 -38.55 -9.67 -21.31
C THR A 464 -39.03 -8.35 -20.72
N ASP A 465 -40.34 -8.17 -20.53
CA ASP A 465 -40.91 -6.95 -19.94
C ASP A 465 -40.65 -6.92 -18.42
N LEU A 466 -40.69 -5.72 -17.83
CA LEU A 466 -40.39 -5.51 -16.42
C LEU A 466 -41.64 -5.09 -15.66
N ALA A 467 -41.89 -5.70 -14.49
CA ALA A 467 -42.98 -5.33 -13.60
C ALA A 467 -42.47 -5.06 -12.18
N PHE A 468 -42.94 -3.97 -11.59
CA PHE A 468 -42.50 -3.44 -10.31
C PHE A 468 -43.69 -3.19 -9.39
N ARG A 469 -43.57 -3.53 -8.11
CA ARG A 469 -44.44 -2.95 -7.08
C ARG A 469 -43.94 -1.53 -6.76
N TYR A 470 -44.64 -0.54 -7.30
CA TYR A 470 -44.27 0.87 -7.20
C TYR A 470 -44.68 1.50 -5.87
N GLY A 471 -45.85 1.10 -5.35
CA GLY A 471 -46.47 1.59 -4.13
C GLY A 471 -47.17 0.49 -3.33
N GLY A 472 -48.09 0.87 -2.44
CA GLY A 472 -48.85 -0.09 -1.62
C GLY A 472 -49.66 -1.07 -2.49
N GLU A 473 -50.49 -0.52 -3.36
CA GLU A 473 -51.36 -1.18 -4.32
C GLU A 473 -51.04 -0.85 -5.79
N GLU A 474 -49.97 -0.09 -6.00
CA GLU A 474 -49.55 0.42 -7.31
C GLU A 474 -48.49 -0.50 -7.92
N ILE A 475 -48.74 -0.91 -9.16
CA ILE A 475 -47.83 -1.72 -9.97
C ILE A 475 -47.43 -0.90 -11.19
N LEU A 476 -46.14 -0.84 -11.48
CA LEU A 476 -45.60 -0.22 -12.68
C LEU A 476 -45.08 -1.32 -13.60
N ALA A 477 -45.44 -1.29 -14.87
CA ALA A 477 -44.84 -2.15 -15.89
C ALA A 477 -44.15 -1.33 -16.99
N ILE A 478 -43.00 -1.81 -17.45
CA ILE A 478 -42.31 -1.30 -18.64
C ILE A 478 -42.36 -2.40 -19.68
N VAL A 479 -43.04 -2.13 -20.79
CA VAL A 479 -43.31 -3.13 -21.82
C VAL A 479 -42.76 -2.70 -23.16
N GLU A 480 -42.22 -3.66 -23.90
CA GLU A 480 -41.83 -3.47 -25.29
C GLU A 480 -43.07 -3.40 -26.20
N LEU A 481 -43.07 -2.46 -27.15
CA LEU A 481 -44.12 -2.29 -28.14
C LEU A 481 -43.70 -2.93 -29.48
N ASP A 482 -44.69 -3.39 -30.24
CA ASP A 482 -44.43 -3.84 -31.61
C ASP A 482 -44.17 -2.63 -32.53
N ASN A 483 -43.24 -2.79 -33.46
CA ASN A 483 -42.80 -1.78 -34.43
C ASN A 483 -43.73 -1.66 -35.66
N SER A 484 -44.83 -2.43 -35.69
CA SER A 484 -45.65 -2.63 -36.89
C SER A 484 -46.90 -1.73 -36.98
N GLY A 485 -47.17 -0.88 -35.97
CA GLY A 485 -48.39 -0.06 -35.89
C GLY A 485 -48.25 1.21 -35.03
N ASP A 486 -49.37 1.83 -34.67
CA ASP A 486 -49.40 3.02 -33.79
C ASP A 486 -48.96 2.65 -32.35
N PRO A 487 -47.87 3.22 -31.81
CA PRO A 487 -47.40 2.96 -30.45
C PRO A 487 -48.45 3.22 -29.36
N VAL A 488 -49.35 4.17 -29.57
CA VAL A 488 -50.42 4.50 -28.62
C VAL A 488 -51.46 3.37 -28.57
N GLU A 489 -51.87 2.85 -29.73
CA GLU A 489 -52.78 1.71 -29.82
C GLU A 489 -52.15 0.43 -29.26
N ALA A 490 -50.85 0.22 -29.52
CA ALA A 490 -50.10 -0.91 -28.99
C ALA A 490 -50.02 -0.86 -27.46
N ALA A 491 -49.69 0.29 -26.88
CA ALA A 491 -49.68 0.50 -25.43
C ALA A 491 -51.07 0.29 -24.82
N HIS A 492 -52.11 0.83 -25.46
CA HIS A 492 -53.50 0.62 -25.04
C HIS A 492 -53.88 -0.86 -25.04
N SER A 493 -53.51 -1.61 -26.08
CA SER A 493 -53.82 -3.04 -26.22
C SER A 493 -53.19 -3.89 -25.11
N ILE A 494 -51.94 -3.61 -24.74
CA ILE A 494 -51.25 -4.30 -23.63
C ILE A 494 -51.90 -3.93 -22.29
N ALA A 495 -52.16 -2.64 -22.06
CA ALA A 495 -52.82 -2.18 -20.84
C ALA A 495 -54.23 -2.77 -20.67
N GLU A 496 -54.97 -2.92 -21.77
CA GLU A 496 -56.32 -3.47 -21.73
C GLU A 496 -56.34 -4.99 -21.53
N ARG A 497 -55.31 -5.68 -22.02
CA ARG A 497 -55.06 -7.08 -21.69
C ARG A 497 -54.82 -7.26 -20.20
N VAL A 498 -53.95 -6.42 -19.59
CA VAL A 498 -53.72 -6.43 -18.13
C VAL A 498 -55.03 -6.19 -17.37
N ARG A 499 -55.78 -5.15 -17.74
CA ARG A 499 -57.06 -4.81 -17.10
C ARG A 499 -58.05 -5.97 -17.14
N THR A 500 -58.22 -6.57 -18.32
CA THR A 500 -59.15 -7.68 -18.55
C THR A 500 -58.71 -8.94 -17.80
N MET A 501 -57.40 -9.23 -17.75
CA MET A 501 -56.87 -10.37 -17.01
C MET A 501 -57.15 -10.23 -15.52
N VAL A 502 -56.95 -9.04 -14.95
CA VAL A 502 -57.26 -8.76 -13.55
C VAL A 502 -58.77 -8.87 -13.27
N GLU A 503 -59.62 -8.34 -14.14
CA GLU A 503 -61.07 -8.43 -14.01
C GLU A 503 -61.58 -9.89 -14.08
N SER A 504 -60.84 -10.78 -14.76
CA SER A 504 -61.17 -12.20 -14.86
C SER A 504 -60.85 -13.01 -13.58
N ILE A 505 -60.12 -12.42 -12.62
CA ILE A 505 -59.81 -13.06 -11.35
C ILE A 505 -61.13 -13.32 -10.60
N ASN A 506 -61.40 -14.59 -10.29
CA ASN A 506 -62.62 -14.98 -9.58
C ASN A 506 -62.62 -14.38 -8.15
N PRO A 507 -63.50 -13.41 -7.82
CA PRO A 507 -63.51 -12.76 -6.51
C PRO A 507 -63.90 -13.72 -5.37
N ALA A 508 -64.66 -14.78 -5.68
CA ALA A 508 -65.08 -15.77 -4.70
C ALA A 508 -63.88 -16.55 -4.10
N SER A 509 -62.77 -16.65 -4.84
CA SER A 509 -61.52 -17.26 -4.34
C SER A 509 -60.93 -16.54 -3.13
N PHE A 510 -61.34 -15.30 -2.89
CA PHE A 510 -60.89 -14.44 -1.78
C PHE A 510 -62.03 -14.09 -0.81
N GLY A 511 -63.23 -14.68 -0.99
CA GLY A 511 -64.41 -14.33 -0.21
C GLY A 511 -65.02 -12.96 -0.54
N LEU A 512 -64.75 -12.44 -1.73
CA LEU A 512 -65.27 -11.16 -2.21
C LEU A 512 -66.55 -11.36 -3.05
N HIS A 513 -67.49 -10.42 -2.95
CA HIS A 513 -68.73 -10.42 -3.74
C HIS A 513 -68.71 -9.46 -4.92
N ALA A 514 -67.72 -8.56 -4.97
CA ALA A 514 -67.49 -7.61 -6.05
C ALA A 514 -66.25 -8.03 -6.86
N PRO A 515 -66.21 -7.76 -8.18
CA PRO A 515 -65.04 -8.03 -8.99
C PRO A 515 -63.83 -7.21 -8.53
N ILE A 516 -62.63 -7.77 -8.72
CA ILE A 516 -61.37 -7.06 -8.53
C ILE A 516 -61.07 -6.35 -9.85
N THR A 517 -60.98 -5.02 -9.83
CA THR A 517 -60.69 -4.22 -11.03
C THR A 517 -59.45 -3.36 -10.82
N VAL A 518 -58.80 -3.00 -11.92
CA VAL A 518 -57.70 -2.05 -11.93
C VAL A 518 -58.00 -0.90 -12.88
N SER A 519 -57.53 0.28 -12.53
CA SER A 519 -57.39 1.39 -13.47
C SER A 519 -55.94 1.39 -13.98
N VAL A 520 -55.75 1.65 -15.27
CA VAL A 520 -54.42 1.66 -15.89
C VAL A 520 -54.21 2.97 -16.65
N GLY A 521 -53.11 3.66 -16.35
CA GLY A 521 -52.60 4.76 -17.14
C GLY A 521 -51.38 4.30 -17.94
N ALA A 522 -51.36 4.53 -19.25
CA ALA A 522 -50.23 4.18 -20.10
C ALA A 522 -49.61 5.42 -20.73
N ALA A 523 -48.28 5.42 -20.92
CA ALA A 523 -47.57 6.44 -21.68
C ALA A 523 -46.48 5.78 -22.53
N VAL A 524 -46.39 6.16 -23.81
CA VAL A 524 -45.31 5.71 -24.69
C VAL A 524 -44.00 6.37 -24.25
N ILE A 525 -42.94 5.59 -24.11
CA ILE A 525 -41.63 6.09 -23.67
C ILE A 525 -41.01 6.94 -24.78
N VAL A 526 -40.67 8.19 -24.43
CA VAL A 526 -39.85 9.06 -25.29
C VAL A 526 -38.38 8.86 -24.89
N PRO A 527 -37.50 8.34 -25.79
CA PRO A 527 -36.12 7.95 -25.44
C PRO A 527 -35.25 9.06 -24.85
N GLN A 528 -35.54 10.33 -25.19
CA GLN A 528 -34.79 11.49 -24.70
C GLN A 528 -35.34 12.09 -23.39
N VAL A 529 -36.41 11.51 -22.85
CA VAL A 529 -37.07 11.97 -21.63
C VAL A 529 -36.71 11.01 -20.50
N ALA A 530 -36.44 11.55 -19.31
CA ALA A 530 -36.10 10.72 -18.16
C ALA A 530 -37.24 9.73 -17.84
N LEU A 531 -36.90 8.52 -17.39
CA LEU A 531 -37.92 7.51 -17.04
C LEU A 531 -38.93 8.06 -16.01
N SER A 532 -38.47 8.85 -15.04
CA SER A 532 -39.34 9.47 -14.03
C SER A 532 -40.43 10.38 -14.62
N GLU A 533 -40.15 11.06 -15.74
CA GLU A 533 -41.11 11.93 -16.43
C GLU A 533 -42.07 11.12 -17.29
N ASN A 534 -41.62 10.04 -17.95
CA ASN A 534 -42.51 9.09 -18.62
C ASN A 534 -43.47 8.39 -17.62
N VAL A 535 -42.98 8.06 -16.42
CA VAL A 535 -43.79 7.54 -15.32
C VAL A 535 -44.83 8.56 -14.86
N HIS A 536 -44.47 9.85 -14.82
CA HIS A 536 -45.40 10.91 -14.47
C HIS A 536 -46.56 11.02 -15.48
N HIS A 537 -46.28 10.93 -16.79
CA HIS A 537 -47.34 10.92 -17.81
C HIS A 537 -48.29 9.71 -17.67
N ALA A 538 -47.74 8.53 -17.35
CA ALA A 538 -48.57 7.34 -17.09
C ALA A 538 -49.44 7.53 -15.83
N ASP A 539 -48.91 8.17 -14.78
CA ASP A 539 -49.66 8.49 -13.56
C ASP A 539 -50.79 9.51 -13.81
N GLU A 540 -50.56 10.55 -14.61
CA GLU A 540 -51.61 11.49 -15.01
C GLU A 540 -52.73 10.80 -15.79
N ALA A 541 -52.39 9.87 -16.68
CA ALA A 541 -53.37 9.05 -17.39
C ALA A 541 -54.15 8.14 -16.41
N LEU A 542 -53.47 7.52 -15.43
CA LEU A 542 -54.11 6.71 -14.40
C LEU A 542 -55.08 7.54 -13.56
N TYR A 543 -54.69 8.76 -13.20
CA TYR A 543 -55.57 9.68 -12.48
C TYR A 543 -56.86 9.95 -13.26
N LYS A 544 -56.76 10.22 -14.57
CA LYS A 544 -57.93 10.38 -15.45
C LYS A 544 -58.80 9.12 -15.45
N ALA A 545 -58.20 7.94 -15.60
CA ALA A 545 -58.91 6.66 -15.55
C ALA A 545 -59.72 6.50 -14.24
N LYS A 546 -59.11 6.84 -13.10
CA LYS A 546 -59.75 6.81 -11.78
C LYS A 546 -60.90 7.82 -11.66
N THR A 547 -60.77 9.02 -12.22
CA THR A 547 -61.81 10.06 -12.15
C THR A 547 -62.98 9.82 -13.09
N GLU A 548 -62.76 9.18 -14.24
CA GLU A 548 -63.82 9.00 -15.24
C GLU A 548 -64.67 7.75 -15.05
N GLY A 549 -64.42 6.99 -13.97
CA GLY A 549 -65.27 5.87 -13.55
C GLY A 549 -64.54 4.57 -13.25
N ARG A 550 -63.20 4.58 -13.20
CA ARG A 550 -62.35 3.41 -12.89
C ARG A 550 -62.52 2.26 -13.88
N ASN A 551 -61.88 1.11 -13.61
CA ASN A 551 -61.89 -0.09 -14.43
C ASN A 551 -61.71 0.21 -15.92
N ARG A 552 -60.67 0.98 -16.26
CA ARG A 552 -60.39 1.40 -17.64
C ARG A 552 -58.94 1.74 -17.85
N VAL A 553 -58.58 1.77 -19.13
CA VAL A 553 -57.29 2.25 -19.61
C VAL A 553 -57.43 3.69 -20.10
N MET A 554 -56.44 4.52 -19.77
CA MET A 554 -56.20 5.82 -20.40
C MET A 554 -54.78 5.85 -20.92
N VAL A 555 -54.55 6.39 -22.11
CA VAL A 555 -53.21 6.61 -22.64
C VAL A 555 -52.93 8.11 -22.69
N ALA A 556 -51.79 8.53 -22.17
CA ALA A 556 -51.34 9.91 -22.31
C ALA A 556 -51.05 10.22 -23.78
N ALA A 557 -51.52 11.38 -24.25
CA ALA A 557 -51.05 11.93 -25.52
C ALA A 557 -49.61 12.42 -25.30
N ALA A 558 -48.70 12.06 -26.21
CA ALA A 558 -47.30 12.45 -26.18
C ALA A 558 -47.10 13.97 -26.18
#